data_AF-A0A3A0UQV8-F1
#
_entry.id   AF-A0A3A0UQV8-F1
#
_cell.length_a   1.000
_cell.length_b   1.000
_cell.length_c   1.000
_cell.angle_alpha   90.00
_cell.angle_beta   90.00
_cell.angle_gamma   90.00
#
_symmetry.space_group_name_H-M   'P 1'
#
loop_
_entity.id
_entity.type
_entity.pdbx_description
1 polymer ?
#
loop_
_entity_poly.entity_id
_entity_poly.type
_entity_poly.pdbx_seq_one_letter_code
_entity_poly.pdbx_strand_id
1 'polypeptide(L)'
;ATVIGMEILREKHNEVEQEARDKAAISMAINSLSYSESEAIEHIFEELGGKEGLLIASKVADRVGITRSVIVNALRKLESAGVIESRSLGMKGTFIKVKKDKF
;
A
#
# COMPACT_ATOMS: atom_id res chain seq x y z
N ALA A 1 13.96 -39.42 -4.29
CA ALA A 1 12.89 -38.81 -5.11
C ALA A 1 11.75 -38.20 -4.27
N THR A 2 11.39 -38.77 -3.11
CA THR A 2 10.23 -38.33 -2.28
C THR A 2 10.37 -36.93 -1.66
N VAL A 3 11.58 -36.51 -1.29
CA VAL A 3 11.83 -35.21 -0.63
C VAL A 3 11.53 -34.03 -1.55
N ILE A 4 11.92 -34.13 -2.82
CA ILE A 4 11.70 -33.06 -3.83
C ILE A 4 10.19 -32.88 -4.10
N GLY A 5 9.42 -33.98 -4.12
CA GLY A 5 7.97 -33.91 -4.30
C GLY A 5 7.25 -33.21 -3.14
N MET A 6 7.72 -33.40 -1.91
CA MET A 6 7.18 -32.70 -0.73
C MET A 6 7.55 -31.21 -0.73
N GLU A 7 8.76 -30.86 -1.17
CA GLU A 7 9.22 -29.48 -1.30
C GLU A 7 8.34 -28.69 -2.27
N ILE A 8 8.05 -29.26 -3.45
CA ILE A 8 7.21 -28.62 -4.48
C ILE A 8 5.77 -28.39 -3.99
N LEU A 9 5.18 -29.38 -3.32
CA LEU A 9 3.82 -29.24 -2.76
C LEU A 9 3.78 -28.19 -1.65
N ARG A 10 4.83 -28.11 -0.83
CA ARG A 10 4.96 -27.09 0.23
C ARG A 10 5.11 -25.70 -0.36
N GLU A 11 5.94 -25.51 -1.38
CA GLU A 11 6.07 -24.22 -2.07
C GLU A 11 4.73 -23.76 -2.66
N LYS A 12 4.01 -24.65 -3.36
CA LYS A 12 2.69 -24.34 -3.91
C LYS A 12 1.67 -23.96 -2.83
N HIS A 13 1.69 -24.66 -1.69
CA HIS A 13 0.80 -24.34 -0.57
C HIS A 13 1.14 -22.97 0.03
N ASN A 14 2.43 -22.69 0.23
CA ASN A 14 2.90 -21.41 0.75
C ASN A 14 2.55 -20.24 -0.18
N GLU A 15 2.66 -20.42 -1.51
CA GLU A 15 2.24 -19.40 -2.49
C GLU A 15 0.76 -19.04 -2.32
N VAL A 16 -0.13 -20.04 -2.28
CA VAL A 16 -1.58 -19.82 -2.13
C VAL A 16 -1.91 -19.17 -0.79
N GLU A 17 -1.28 -19.62 0.30
CA GLU A 17 -1.48 -19.05 1.63
C GLU A 17 -1.01 -17.59 1.67
N GLN A 18 0.14 -17.29 1.09
CA GLN A 18 0.68 -15.93 1.03
C GLN A 18 -0.24 -15.01 0.24
N GLU A 19 -0.77 -15.45 -0.91
CA GLU A 19 -1.73 -14.67 -1.68
C GLU A 19 -3.02 -14.38 -0.90
N ALA A 20 -3.52 -15.36 -0.15
CA ALA A 20 -4.71 -15.19 0.68
C ALA A 20 -4.47 -14.16 1.81
N ARG A 21 -3.31 -14.24 2.47
CA ARG A 21 -2.89 -13.27 3.49
C ARG A 21 -2.73 -11.87 2.91
N ASP A 22 -2.16 -11.75 1.71
CA ASP A 22 -1.97 -10.47 1.04
C ASP A 22 -3.30 -9.79 0.69
N LYS A 23 -4.25 -10.55 0.14
CA LYS A 23 -5.61 -10.05 -0.13
C LYS A 23 -6.33 -9.62 1.14
N ALA A 24 -6.20 -10.41 2.21
CA ALA A 24 -6.80 -10.07 3.50
C ALA A 24 -6.22 -8.75 4.06
N ALA A 25 -4.90 -8.59 4.02
CA ALA A 25 -4.23 -7.37 4.47
C ALA A 25 -4.66 -6.13 3.67
N ILE A 26 -4.73 -6.24 2.33
CA ILE A 26 -5.24 -5.17 1.46
C ILE A 26 -6.67 -4.80 1.83
N SER A 27 -7.56 -5.79 1.93
CA SER A 27 -8.97 -5.57 2.26
C SER A 27 -9.14 -4.90 3.63
N MET A 28 -8.39 -5.35 4.65
CA MET A 28 -8.40 -4.72 5.96
C MET A 28 -7.91 -3.26 5.90
N ALA A 29 -6.87 -2.99 5.12
CA ALA A 29 -6.33 -1.64 4.97
C ALA A 29 -7.38 -0.70 4.37
N ILE A 30 -8.02 -1.10 3.26
CA ILE A 30 -9.07 -0.33 2.58
C ILE A 30 -10.25 -0.08 3.51
N ASN A 31 -10.73 -1.11 4.21
CA ASN A 31 -11.85 -0.99 5.15
C ASN A 31 -11.55 -0.09 6.35
N SER A 32 -10.27 0.16 6.66
CA SER A 32 -9.87 1.05 7.75
C SER A 32 -9.85 2.53 7.36
N LEU A 33 -9.94 2.84 6.05
CA LEU A 33 -9.96 4.20 5.53
C LEU A 33 -11.36 4.80 5.69
N SER A 34 -11.42 6.06 6.10
CA SER A 34 -12.61 6.89 5.95
C SER A 34 -12.80 7.28 4.48
N TYR A 35 -14.00 7.76 4.14
CA TYR A 35 -14.33 8.17 2.77
C TYR A 35 -13.29 9.12 2.16
N SER A 36 -12.96 10.21 2.87
CA SER A 36 -11.95 11.18 2.41
C SER A 36 -10.53 10.61 2.35
N GLU A 37 -10.20 9.63 3.19
CA GLU A 37 -8.91 8.94 3.11
C GLU A 37 -8.85 8.01 1.90
N SER A 38 -9.93 7.31 1.57
CA SER A 38 -10.01 6.47 0.37
C SER A 38 -9.84 7.29 -0.90
N GLU A 39 -10.58 8.40 -1.01
CA GLU A 39 -10.48 9.35 -2.13
C GLU A 39 -9.06 9.94 -2.24
N ALA A 40 -8.46 10.30 -1.10
CA ALA A 40 -7.08 10.78 -1.07
C ALA A 40 -6.09 9.73 -1.62
N ILE A 41 -6.27 8.46 -1.26
CA ILE A 41 -5.41 7.36 -1.71
C ILE A 41 -5.54 7.12 -3.20
N GLU A 42 -6.76 7.14 -3.76
CA GLU A 42 -6.98 7.01 -5.21
C GLU A 42 -6.18 8.07 -5.99
N HIS A 43 -6.28 9.33 -5.60
CA HIS A 43 -5.53 10.41 -6.24
C HIS A 43 -4.01 10.30 -6.06
N ILE A 44 -3.55 9.84 -4.89
CA ILE A 44 -2.11 9.64 -4.63
C ILE A 44 -1.53 8.58 -5.56
N PHE A 45 -2.21 7.44 -5.70
CA PHE A 45 -1.72 6.35 -6.54
C PHE A 45 -1.87 6.64 -8.04
N GLU A 46 -2.89 7.40 -8.43
CA GLU A 46 -3.01 7.93 -9.79
C GLU A 46 -1.82 8.83 -10.14
N GLU A 47 -1.41 9.73 -9.23
CA GLU A 47 -0.25 10.60 -9.43
C GLU A 47 1.10 9.85 -9.42
N LEU A 48 1.20 8.77 -8.66
CA LEU A 48 2.43 7.98 -8.57
C LEU A 48 2.77 7.30 -9.91
N GLY A 49 1.74 6.94 -10.69
CA GLY A 49 1.91 6.35 -12.03
C GLY A 49 2.66 5.00 -12.05
N GLY A 50 2.78 4.32 -10.90
CA GLY A 50 3.56 3.09 -10.75
C GLY A 50 3.54 2.52 -9.33
N LYS A 51 4.36 1.48 -9.09
CA LYS A 51 4.46 0.81 -7.79
C LYS A 51 5.29 1.56 -6.75
N GLU A 52 6.05 2.57 -7.17
CA GLU A 52 6.87 3.39 -6.27
C GLU A 52 7.07 4.80 -6.83
N GLY A 53 7.29 5.76 -5.94
CA GLY A 53 7.36 7.17 -6.34
C GLY A 53 7.47 8.14 -5.16
N LEU A 54 7.65 9.41 -5.50
CA LEU A 54 7.77 10.49 -4.53
C LEU A 54 6.45 11.26 -4.44
N LEU A 55 5.88 11.31 -3.24
CA LEU A 55 4.68 12.05 -2.95
C LEU A 55 4.99 13.36 -2.20
N ILE A 56 4.44 14.46 -2.69
CA ILE A 56 4.43 15.74 -1.98
C ILE A 56 3.01 15.99 -1.46
N ALA A 57 2.77 15.68 -0.18
CA ALA A 57 1.44 15.74 0.42
C ALA A 57 0.76 17.10 0.33
N SER A 58 1.52 18.22 0.39
CA SER A 58 0.95 19.56 0.20
C SER A 58 0.38 19.75 -1.20
N LYS A 59 1.08 19.28 -2.24
CA LYS A 59 0.66 19.43 -3.63
C LYS A 59 -0.64 18.68 -3.92
N VAL A 60 -0.80 17.49 -3.34
CA VAL A 60 -2.02 16.69 -3.49
C VAL A 60 -3.17 17.29 -2.68
N ALA A 61 -2.89 17.73 -1.44
CA ALA A 61 -3.87 18.40 -0.59
C ALA A 61 -4.49 19.62 -1.29
N ASP A 62 -3.65 20.50 -1.86
CA ASP A 62 -4.10 21.71 -2.53
C ASP A 62 -4.88 21.42 -3.82
N ARG A 63 -4.56 20.34 -4.53
CA ARG A 63 -5.26 19.95 -5.77
C ARG A 63 -6.63 19.35 -5.52
N VAL A 64 -6.72 18.44 -4.55
CA VAL A 64 -7.94 17.67 -4.26
C VAL A 64 -8.86 18.44 -3.29
N GLY A 65 -8.34 19.45 -2.60
CA GLY A 65 -9.13 20.24 -1.63
C GLY A 65 -9.30 19.54 -0.28
N ILE A 66 -8.35 18.68 0.09
CA ILE A 66 -8.33 17.96 1.37
C ILE A 66 -7.20 18.45 2.26
N THR A 67 -7.26 18.15 3.56
CA THR A 67 -6.18 18.51 4.48
C THR A 67 -5.01 17.53 4.37
N ARG A 68 -3.78 18.04 4.57
CA ARG A 68 -2.56 17.20 4.62
C ARG A 68 -2.65 16.07 5.65
N SER A 69 -3.39 16.26 6.74
CA SER A 69 -3.58 15.22 7.77
C SER A 69 -4.37 14.01 7.26
N VAL A 70 -5.34 14.20 6.37
CA VAL A 70 -6.08 13.09 5.73
C VAL A 70 -5.12 12.22 4.93
N ILE A 71 -4.26 12.82 4.11
CA ILE A 71 -3.24 12.11 3.32
C ILE A 71 -2.29 11.33 4.23
N VAL A 72 -1.73 11.98 5.24
CA VAL A 72 -0.77 11.35 6.16
C VAL A 72 -1.42 10.19 6.93
N ASN A 73 -2.66 10.35 7.38
CA ASN A 73 -3.38 9.30 8.08
C ASN A 73 -3.69 8.10 7.17
N ALA A 74 -4.12 8.35 5.93
CA ALA A 74 -4.39 7.30 4.98
C ALA A 74 -3.14 6.46 4.67
N LEU A 75 -2.01 7.13 4.41
CA LEU A 75 -0.72 6.46 4.20
C LEU A 75 -0.26 5.67 5.43
N ARG A 76 -0.44 6.23 6.63
CA ARG A 76 -0.12 5.53 7.88
C ARG A 76 -0.95 4.24 8.07
N LYS A 77 -2.23 4.26 7.70
CA LYS A 77 -3.10 3.06 7.76
C LYS A 77 -2.66 1.99 6.77
N LEU A 78 -2.35 2.36 5.53
CA LEU A 78 -1.81 1.43 4.53
C LEU A 78 -0.45 0.86 4.95
N GLU A 79 0.43 1.68 5.52
CA GLU A 79 1.74 1.24 6.03
C GLU A 79 1.59 0.28 7.21
N SER A 80 0.68 0.57 8.14
CA SER A 80 0.38 -0.30 9.29
C SER A 80 -0.17 -1.66 8.88
N ALA A 81 -0.90 -1.72 7.76
CA ALA A 81 -1.40 -2.96 7.17
C ALA A 81 -0.35 -3.70 6.32
N GLY A 82 0.86 -3.15 6.16
CA GLY A 82 1.93 -3.74 5.35
C GLY A 82 1.65 -3.70 3.84
N VAL A 83 0.72 -2.85 3.40
CA VAL A 83 0.38 -2.66 1.99
C VAL A 83 1.43 -1.80 1.29
N ILE A 84 1.95 -0.80 1.99
CA ILE A 84 2.99 0.10 1.49
C ILE A 84 4.16 0.20 2.47
N GLU A 85 5.28 0.69 1.97
CA GLU A 85 6.35 1.29 2.76
C GLU A 85 6.41 2.79 2.48
N SER A 86 6.59 3.58 3.53
CA SER A 86 6.83 5.00 3.39
C SER A 86 8.21 5.37 3.98
N ARG A 87 8.89 6.31 3.32
CA ARG A 87 10.14 6.89 3.82
C ARG A 87 10.10 8.41 3.66
N SER A 88 10.08 9.11 4.78
CA SER A 88 10.15 10.58 4.77
C SER A 88 11.50 11.06 4.25
N LEU A 89 11.47 12.01 3.32
CA LEU A 89 12.63 12.74 2.81
C LEU A 89 12.58 14.22 3.24
N GLY A 90 11.84 14.51 4.31
CA GLY A 90 11.63 15.86 4.83
C GLY A 90 10.84 16.72 3.85
N MET A 91 11.36 17.92 3.56
CA MET A 91 10.70 18.89 2.68
C MET A 91 10.59 18.42 1.21
N LYS A 92 11.39 17.42 0.82
CA LYS A 92 11.32 16.85 -0.53
C LYS A 92 10.09 15.96 -0.73
N GLY A 93 9.41 15.58 0.35
CA GLY A 93 8.24 14.72 0.33
C GLY A 93 8.49 13.36 0.97
N THR A 94 7.63 12.40 0.65
CA THR A 94 7.66 11.04 1.17
C THR A 94 7.80 10.08 0.00
N PHE A 95 8.83 9.24 0.02
CA PHE A 95 8.92 8.12 -0.92
C PHE A 95 7.94 7.04 -0.48
N ILE A 96 7.15 6.53 -1.42
CA ILE A 96 6.17 5.48 -1.19
C ILE A 96 6.50 4.32 -2.12
N LYS A 97 6.39 3.10 -1.60
CA LYS A 97 6.51 1.85 -2.37
C LYS A 97 5.38 0.90 -2.00
N VAL A 98 4.67 0.39 -2.99
CA VAL A 98 3.65 -0.65 -2.83
C VAL A 98 4.33 -2.00 -2.65
N LYS A 99 4.00 -2.70 -1.56
CA LYS A 99 4.55 -4.03 -1.24
C LYS A 99 3.74 -5.18 -1.82
N LYS A 100 2.45 -4.97 -2.00
CA LYS A 100 1.50 -6.01 -2.42
C LYS A 100 1.16 -5.81 -3.88
N ASP A 101 1.53 -6.76 -4.73
CA ASP A 101 1.35 -6.64 -6.18
C ASP A 101 -0.12 -6.61 -6.65
N LYS A 102 -1.06 -6.99 -5.77
CA LYS A 102 -2.50 -7.00 -6.03
C LYS A 102 -3.24 -5.80 -5.40
N PHE A 103 -2.51 -4.78 -4.94
CA PHE A 103 -3.07 -3.51 -4.47
C PHE A 103 -3.43 -2.61 -5.65
#